data_AF-A0A946Z049-F1
#
_entry.id   AF-A0A946Z049-F1
#
_cell.length_a   1.000
_cell.length_b   1.000
_cell.length_c   1.000
_cell.angle_alpha   90.00
_cell.angle_beta   90.00
_cell.angle_gamma   90.00
#
_symmetry.space_group_name_H-M   'P 1'
#
loop_
_entity.id
_entity.type
_entity.pdbx_description
1 polymer ?
#
loop_
_entity_poly.entity_id
_entity_poly.type
_entity_poly.pdbx_seq_one_letter_code
_entity_poly.pdbx_strand_id
1 'polypeptide(L)'
;MGRRVAISLGFVAIAVILQANLFGPGRIQPFGASPALVMLSVIAVTRYLDEEPALLIGFTGGLLQDLLGSQPLGLWALVLTVVAYATVATRDRVEGLPLVAGSVALLTIGAMVLFVVLATLFAQDTLQDQALAIKVILPAVYNVAIAGAVLPLATKLLRQPGEPGWAI
;
A
#
# COMPACT_ATOMS: atom_id res chain seq x y z
N MET A 1 -16.93 -3.13 14.98
CA MET A 1 -16.15 -2.06 14.31
C MET A 1 -14.77 -1.85 14.92
N GLY A 2 -14.65 -1.36 16.16
CA GLY A 2 -13.37 -0.92 16.75
C GLY A 2 -12.24 -1.96 16.74
N ARG A 3 -12.56 -3.24 16.96
CA ARG A 3 -11.57 -4.33 16.87
C ARG A 3 -10.90 -4.44 15.49
N ARG A 4 -11.66 -4.28 14.39
CA ARG A 4 -11.11 -4.34 13.03
C ARG A 4 -10.16 -3.18 12.77
N VAL A 5 -10.59 -1.97 13.14
CA VAL A 5 -9.76 -0.76 13.00
C VAL A 5 -8.46 -0.88 13.78
N ALA A 6 -8.51 -1.37 15.03
CA ALA A 6 -7.32 -1.59 15.84
C ALA A 6 -6.36 -2.62 15.24
N ILE A 7 -6.89 -3.74 14.73
CA ILE A 7 -6.07 -4.76 14.04
C ILE A 7 -5.46 -4.18 12.76
N SER A 8 -6.23 -3.44 11.96
CA SER A 8 -5.74 -2.80 10.73
C SER A 8 -4.65 -1.76 11.02
N LEU A 9 -4.82 -0.95 12.06
CA LEU A 9 -3.79 0.00 12.52
C LEU A 9 -2.52 -0.74 12.92
N GLY A 10 -2.62 -1.79 13.74
CA GLY A 10 -1.48 -2.61 14.14
C GLY A 10 -0.78 -3.26 12.94
N PHE A 11 -1.56 -3.78 11.99
CA PHE A 11 -1.06 -4.40 10.76
C PHE A 11 -0.25 -3.42 9.91
N VAL A 12 -0.80 -2.22 9.68
CA VAL A 12 -0.12 -1.15 8.93
C VAL A 12 1.10 -0.63 9.68
N ALA A 13 1.02 -0.44 11.00
CA ALA A 13 2.15 -0.01 11.82
C ALA A 13 3.31 -1.01 11.77
N ILE A 14 3.03 -2.31 11.85
CA ILE A 14 4.04 -3.37 11.67
C ILE A 14 4.65 -3.27 10.27
N ALA A 15 3.84 -3.09 9.22
CA ALA A 15 4.34 -2.93 7.86
C ALA A 15 5.26 -1.71 7.70
N VAL A 16 4.93 -0.58 8.34
CA VAL A 16 5.76 0.63 8.37
C VAL A 16 7.11 0.33 9.03
N ILE A 17 7.10 -0.31 10.21
CA ILE A 17 8.33 -0.67 10.93
C ILE A 17 9.19 -1.62 10.08
N LEU A 18 8.58 -2.65 9.48
CA LEU A 18 9.30 -3.61 8.63
C LEU A 18 9.86 -2.91 7.38
N GLN A 19 9.09 -2.05 6.72
CA GLN A 19 9.55 -1.31 5.55
C GLN A 19 10.73 -0.40 5.91
N ALA A 20 10.60 0.36 7.00
CA ALA A 20 11.62 1.26 7.49
C ALA A 20 12.90 0.55 7.96
N ASN A 21 12.82 -0.70 8.42
CA ASN A 21 13.97 -1.46 8.94
C ASN A 21 14.60 -2.44 7.94
N LEU A 22 13.84 -3.03 7.03
CA LEU A 22 14.34 -4.04 6.09
C LEU A 22 14.67 -3.45 4.72
N PHE A 23 13.87 -2.46 4.28
CA PHE A 23 13.92 -1.94 2.90
C PHE A 23 14.30 -0.45 2.83
N GLY A 24 14.74 0.15 3.94
CA GLY A 24 15.26 1.51 3.96
C GLY A 24 16.53 1.71 3.09
N PRO A 25 16.98 2.96 2.90
CA PRO A 25 18.18 3.29 2.14
C PRO A 25 19.41 2.49 2.62
N GLY A 26 20.12 1.84 1.69
CA GLY A 26 21.32 1.05 2.00
C GLY A 26 21.06 -0.36 2.53
N ARG A 27 19.81 -0.84 2.50
CA ARG A 27 19.45 -2.21 2.92
C ARG A 27 19.03 -3.07 1.73
N ILE A 28 18.05 -3.96 1.91
CA ILE A 28 17.63 -4.92 0.90
C ILE A 28 16.80 -4.18 -0.16
N GLN A 29 17.43 -3.87 -1.29
CA GLN A 29 16.77 -3.24 -2.45
C GLN A 29 17.13 -4.02 -3.72
N PRO A 30 16.50 -5.19 -3.93
CA PRO A 30 16.77 -5.99 -5.11
C PRO A 30 16.51 -5.15 -6.36
N PHE A 31 17.46 -5.15 -7.29
CA PHE A 31 17.43 -4.36 -8.52
C PHE A 31 17.20 -2.84 -8.33
N GLY A 32 17.54 -2.31 -7.15
CA GLY A 32 17.48 -0.88 -6.85
C GLY A 32 16.08 -0.34 -6.52
N ALA A 33 15.08 -1.21 -6.28
CA ALA A 33 13.77 -0.81 -5.79
C ALA A 33 13.37 -1.58 -4.52
N SER A 34 12.54 -0.93 -3.70
CA SER A 34 11.94 -1.51 -2.50
C SER A 34 10.50 -1.98 -2.78
N PRO A 35 10.05 -3.09 -2.20
CA PRO A 35 8.63 -3.38 -2.08
C PRO A 35 7.90 -2.25 -1.33
N ALA A 36 6.63 -2.03 -1.69
CA ALA A 36 5.77 -1.04 -1.03
C ALA A 36 4.84 -1.75 -0.03
N LEU A 37 5.44 -2.28 1.05
CA LEU A 37 4.76 -3.10 2.06
C LEU A 37 3.64 -2.37 2.78
N VAL A 38 3.83 -1.09 3.11
CA VAL A 38 2.81 -0.27 3.77
C VAL A 38 1.60 -0.13 2.86
N MET A 39 1.83 0.17 1.58
CA MET A 39 0.77 0.27 0.58
C MET A 39 0.03 -1.05 0.40
N LEU A 40 0.75 -2.16 0.24
CA LEU A 40 0.14 -3.49 0.15
C LEU A 40 -0.70 -3.82 1.38
N SER A 41 -0.22 -3.44 2.56
CA SER A 41 -0.94 -3.62 3.82
C SER A 41 -2.21 -2.77 3.88
N VAL A 42 -2.16 -1.51 3.43
CA VAL A 42 -3.33 -0.64 3.30
C VAL A 42 -4.35 -1.26 2.34
N ILE A 43 -3.94 -1.73 1.16
CA ILE A 43 -4.83 -2.41 0.20
C ILE A 43 -5.47 -3.64 0.87
N ALA A 44 -4.67 -4.45 1.56
CA ALA A 44 -5.12 -5.69 2.18
C ALA A 44 -6.20 -5.47 3.25
N VAL A 45 -6.01 -4.47 4.12
CA VAL A 45 -6.88 -4.25 5.28
C VAL A 45 -8.09 -3.39 4.95
N THR A 46 -7.97 -2.41 4.06
CA THR A 46 -9.05 -1.45 3.76
C THR A 46 -10.22 -2.11 3.02
N ARG A 47 -9.97 -3.22 2.31
CA ARG A 47 -11.05 -4.05 1.73
C ARG A 47 -12.11 -4.46 2.76
N TYR A 48 -11.72 -4.68 4.01
CA TYR A 48 -12.59 -5.18 5.10
C TYR A 48 -13.14 -4.10 6.03
N LEU A 49 -12.91 -2.83 5.70
CA LEU A 49 -13.34 -1.68 6.49
C LEU A 49 -14.42 -0.90 5.73
N ASP A 50 -15.22 -0.15 6.48
CA ASP A 50 -16.10 0.86 5.90
C ASP A 50 -15.28 2.04 5.37
N GLU A 51 -15.91 2.88 4.54
CA GLU A 51 -15.23 3.95 3.78
C GLU A 51 -14.43 4.89 4.70
N GLU A 52 -15.08 5.45 5.73
CA GLU A 52 -14.44 6.39 6.67
C GLU A 52 -13.21 5.79 7.38
N PRO A 53 -13.29 4.64 8.08
CA PRO A 53 -12.12 4.06 8.72
C PRO A 53 -11.06 3.60 7.71
N ALA A 54 -11.43 3.17 6.51
CA ALA A 54 -10.45 2.83 5.47
C ALA A 54 -9.60 4.03 5.07
N LEU A 55 -10.21 5.19 4.85
CA LEU A 55 -9.50 6.43 4.52
C LEU A 55 -8.58 6.87 5.66
N LEU A 56 -9.04 6.77 6.91
CA LEU A 56 -8.23 7.07 8.09
C LEU A 56 -7.02 6.14 8.22
N ILE A 57 -7.17 4.85 7.91
CA ILE A 57 -6.04 3.90 7.86
C ILE A 57 -5.04 4.29 6.77
N GLY A 58 -5.51 4.62 5.57
CA GLY A 58 -4.64 5.08 4.48
C GLY A 58 -3.86 6.34 4.86
N PHE A 59 -4.57 7.35 5.38
CA PHE A 59 -3.97 8.61 5.83
C PHE A 59 -2.95 8.39 6.94
N THR A 60 -3.32 7.66 8.00
CA THR A 60 -2.46 7.44 9.16
C THR A 60 -1.24 6.60 8.79
N GLY A 61 -1.41 5.56 7.97
CA GLY A 61 -0.30 4.76 7.46
C GLY A 61 0.68 5.58 6.64
N GLY A 62 0.17 6.47 5.78
CA GLY A 62 1.01 7.35 4.97
C GLY A 62 1.70 8.41 5.81
N LEU A 63 1.03 8.98 6.81
CA LEU A 63 1.62 9.93 7.75
C LEU A 63 2.75 9.29 8.57
N LEU A 64 2.57 8.05 9.04
CA LEU A 64 3.64 7.31 9.72
C LEU A 64 4.83 7.06 8.79
N GLN A 65 4.57 6.77 7.52
CA GLN A 65 5.63 6.58 6.52
C GLN A 65 6.35 7.90 6.21
N ASP A 66 5.65 9.02 6.14
CA ASP A 66 6.24 10.34 5.97
C ASP A 66 7.12 10.71 7.18
N LEU A 67 6.65 10.46 8.40
CA LEU A 67 7.37 10.77 9.65
C LEU A 67 8.65 9.95 9.85
N LEU A 68 8.67 8.70 9.38
CA LEU A 68 9.83 7.81 9.47
C LEU A 68 10.73 7.87 8.23
N GLY A 69 10.23 8.47 7.15
CA GLY A 69 10.95 8.66 5.90
C GLY A 69 11.69 9.99 5.86
N SER A 70 12.36 10.22 4.73
CA SER A 70 13.00 11.50 4.39
C SER A 70 12.17 12.33 3.42
N GLN A 71 10.88 12.03 3.28
CA GLN A 71 9.98 12.64 2.30
C GLN A 71 9.20 13.81 2.92
N PRO A 72 8.67 14.75 2.11
CA PRO A 72 7.81 15.83 2.57
C PRO A 72 6.61 15.28 3.33
N LEU A 73 6.35 15.90 4.47
CA LEU A 73 5.28 15.45 5.36
C LEU A 73 3.91 15.62 4.68
N GLY A 74 3.14 14.53 4.61
CA GLY A 74 1.81 14.51 4.01
C GLY A 74 1.76 13.95 2.58
N LEU A 75 2.91 13.70 1.94
CA LEU A 75 2.95 13.18 0.58
C LEU A 75 2.49 11.72 0.51
N TRP A 76 3.05 10.83 1.33
CA TRP A 76 2.54 9.46 1.42
C TRP A 76 1.16 9.40 2.07
N ALA A 77 0.86 10.30 3.02
CA ALA A 77 -0.48 10.40 3.60
C ALA A 77 -1.54 10.58 2.49
N LEU A 78 -1.34 11.53 1.58
CA LEU A 78 -2.26 11.76 0.46
C LEU A 78 -2.34 10.57 -0.49
N VAL A 79 -1.19 10.02 -0.91
CA VAL A 79 -1.14 8.87 -1.82
C VAL A 79 -1.87 7.66 -1.24
N LEU A 80 -1.60 7.31 0.02
CA LEU A 80 -2.20 6.13 0.64
C LEU A 80 -3.68 6.33 0.98
N THR A 81 -4.15 7.56 1.22
CA THR A 81 -5.59 7.84 1.29
C THR A 81 -6.28 7.59 -0.05
N VAL A 82 -5.68 8.02 -1.16
CA VAL A 82 -6.23 7.75 -2.51
C VAL A 82 -6.24 6.25 -2.81
N VAL A 83 -5.19 5.52 -2.42
CA VAL A 83 -5.13 4.05 -2.57
C VAL A 83 -6.21 3.37 -1.74
N ALA A 84 -6.40 3.80 -0.49
CA ALA A 84 -7.46 3.27 0.38
C ALA A 84 -8.85 3.50 -0.24
N TYR A 85 -9.11 4.73 -0.73
CA TYR A 85 -10.34 5.06 -1.44
C TYR A 85 -10.56 4.16 -2.66
N ALA A 86 -9.56 4.06 -3.53
CA ALA A 86 -9.65 3.27 -4.77
C ALA A 86 -9.85 1.77 -4.46
N THR A 87 -9.22 1.26 -3.40
CA THR A 87 -9.41 -0.11 -2.93
C THR A 87 -10.85 -0.35 -2.52
N VAL A 88 -11.42 0.52 -1.68
CA VAL A 88 -12.81 0.40 -1.24
C VAL A 88 -13.78 0.54 -2.40
N ALA A 89 -13.55 1.48 -3.32
CA ALA A 89 -14.40 1.72 -4.48
C ALA A 89 -14.40 0.56 -5.50
N THR A 90 -13.35 -0.26 -5.53
CA THR A 90 -13.20 -1.35 -6.51
C THR A 90 -13.37 -2.74 -5.93
N ARG A 91 -13.43 -2.90 -4.60
CA ARG A 91 -13.41 -4.21 -3.92
C ARG A 91 -14.49 -5.18 -4.38
N ASP A 92 -15.68 -4.69 -4.69
CA ASP A 92 -16.83 -5.53 -5.08
C ASP A 92 -16.75 -6.00 -6.54
N ARG A 93 -15.83 -5.43 -7.33
CA ARG A 93 -15.59 -5.80 -8.74
C ARG A 93 -14.37 -6.71 -8.91
N VAL A 94 -13.60 -6.91 -7.84
CA VAL A 94 -12.31 -7.61 -7.87
C VAL A 94 -12.46 -8.92 -7.11
N GLU A 95 -12.73 -9.99 -7.85
CA GLU A 95 -12.86 -11.35 -7.33
C GLU A 95 -12.00 -12.33 -8.12
N GLY A 96 -11.42 -13.32 -7.43
CA GLY A 96 -10.54 -14.32 -8.04
C GLY A 96 -9.09 -13.86 -8.21
N LEU A 97 -8.19 -14.84 -8.18
CA LEU A 97 -6.73 -14.64 -8.13
C LEU A 97 -6.16 -13.66 -9.20
N PRO A 98 -6.48 -13.79 -10.50
CA PRO A 98 -5.88 -12.90 -11.51
C PRO A 98 -6.36 -11.45 -11.40
N LEU A 99 -7.63 -11.24 -11.04
CA LEU A 99 -8.18 -9.89 -10.86
C LEU A 99 -7.63 -9.24 -9.60
N VAL A 100 -7.47 -10.01 -8.51
CA VAL A 100 -6.81 -9.54 -7.28
C VAL A 100 -5.37 -9.12 -7.57
N ALA A 101 -4.58 -9.98 -8.22
CA ALA A 101 -3.20 -9.67 -8.59
C ALA A 101 -3.12 -8.43 -9.50
N GLY A 102 -4.00 -8.35 -10.51
CA GLY A 102 -4.11 -7.19 -11.39
C GLY A 102 -4.47 -5.90 -10.65
N SER A 103 -5.40 -5.97 -9.68
CA SER A 103 -5.78 -4.81 -8.87
C SER A 103 -4.63 -4.31 -8.00
N VAL A 104 -3.88 -5.21 -7.36
CA VAL A 104 -2.70 -4.86 -6.55
C VAL A 104 -1.63 -4.21 -7.43
N ALA A 105 -1.38 -4.76 -8.62
CA ALA A 105 -0.44 -4.18 -9.58
C ALA A 105 -0.88 -2.78 -10.02
N LEU A 106 -2.13 -2.62 -10.46
CA LEU A 106 -2.67 -1.34 -10.94
C LEU A 106 -2.69 -0.27 -9.85
N LEU A 107 -3.14 -0.62 -8.63
CA LEU A 107 -3.13 0.29 -7.49
C LEU A 107 -1.71 0.70 -7.12
N THR A 108 -0.75 -0.24 -7.16
CA THR A 108 0.65 0.07 -6.86
C THR A 108 1.26 1.00 -7.90
N ILE A 109 1.09 0.69 -9.19
CA ILE A 109 1.58 1.55 -10.28
C ILE A 109 0.93 2.93 -10.21
N GLY A 110 -0.40 2.99 -10.08
CA GLY A 110 -1.14 4.24 -9.97
C GLY A 110 -0.68 5.09 -8.78
N ALA A 111 -0.41 4.46 -7.64
CA ALA A 111 0.12 5.14 -6.46
C ALA A 111 1.55 5.67 -6.67
N MET A 112 2.42 4.90 -7.34
CA MET A 112 3.78 5.36 -7.66
C MET A 112 3.76 6.51 -8.66
N VAL A 113 2.88 6.47 -9.66
CA VAL A 113 2.68 7.58 -10.60
C VAL A 113 2.18 8.82 -9.87
N LEU A 114 1.16 8.67 -9.01
CA LEU A 114 0.64 9.77 -8.20
C LEU A 114 1.72 10.35 -7.27
N PHE A 115 2.50 9.48 -6.63
CA PHE A 115 3.65 9.88 -5.81
C PHE A 115 4.63 10.73 -6.61
N VAL A 116 5.04 10.28 -7.81
CA VAL A 116 6.00 11.00 -8.66
C VAL A 116 5.46 12.36 -9.08
N VAL A 117 4.17 12.43 -9.46
CA VAL A 117 3.52 13.70 -9.82
C VAL A 117 3.53 14.66 -8.63
N LEU A 118 3.10 14.20 -7.45
CA LEU A 118 3.07 15.02 -6.24
C LEU A 118 4.48 15.44 -5.82
N ALA A 119 5.45 14.52 -5.80
CA ALA A 119 6.84 14.79 -5.45
C ALA A 119 7.45 15.87 -6.35
N THR A 120 7.13 15.84 -7.65
CA THR A 120 7.54 16.88 -8.61
C THR A 120 6.94 18.24 -8.26
N LEU A 121 5.66 18.31 -7.83
CA LEU A 121 5.04 19.55 -7.36
C LEU A 121 5.72 20.11 -6.10
N PHE A 122 6.29 19.24 -5.27
CA PHE A 122 7.13 19.61 -4.13
C PHE A 122 8.61 19.87 -4.50
N ALA A 123 8.89 20.11 -5.79
CA ALA A 123 10.22 20.39 -6.32
C ALA A 123 11.27 19.29 -6.02
N GLN A 124 10.83 18.03 -5.97
CA GLN A 124 11.75 16.90 -6.00
C GLN A 124 12.09 16.53 -7.45
N ASP A 125 13.38 16.28 -7.73
CA ASP A 125 13.88 15.87 -9.04
C ASP A 125 13.58 14.40 -9.40
N THR A 126 12.43 13.88 -8.97
CA THR A 126 12.02 12.49 -9.23
C THR A 126 11.86 12.16 -10.71
N LEU A 127 11.49 13.13 -11.56
CA LEU A 127 11.33 12.91 -13.00
C LEU A 127 12.64 12.79 -13.77
N GLN A 128 13.74 13.31 -13.22
CA GLN A 128 15.05 13.26 -13.87
C GLN A 128 15.82 11.96 -13.54
N ASP A 129 15.24 11.10 -12.70
CA ASP A 129 15.84 9.83 -12.33
C ASP A 129 15.76 8.83 -13.51
N GLN A 130 16.92 8.42 -14.02
CA GLN A 130 17.02 7.45 -15.12
C GLN A 130 16.40 6.09 -14.76
N ALA A 131 16.28 5.77 -13.46
CA ALA A 131 15.65 4.56 -12.96
C ALA A 131 14.15 4.72 -12.65
N LEU A 132 13.50 5.82 -13.04
CA LEU A 132 12.10 6.12 -12.73
C LEU A 132 11.15 4.96 -13.12
N ALA A 133 11.29 4.44 -14.35
CA ALA A 133 10.44 3.34 -14.82
C ALA A 133 10.56 2.08 -13.95
N ILE A 134 11.79 1.75 -13.54
CA ILE A 134 12.06 0.62 -12.63
C ILE A 134 11.45 0.90 -11.26
N LYS A 135 11.61 2.11 -10.73
CA LYS A 135 11.05 2.53 -9.43
C LYS A 135 9.52 2.57 -9.41
N VAL A 136 8.85 2.68 -10.55
CA VAL A 136 7.39 2.62 -10.67
C VAL A 136 6.89 1.18 -10.83
N ILE A 137 7.52 0.40 -11.71
CA ILE A 137 7.02 -0.93 -12.10
C ILE A 137 7.42 -1.99 -11.07
N LEU A 138 8.65 -1.94 -10.59
CA LEU A 138 9.23 -3.02 -9.79
C LEU A 138 8.56 -3.17 -8.41
N PRO A 139 8.15 -2.10 -7.70
CA PRO A 139 7.34 -2.24 -6.50
C PRO A 139 6.00 -2.94 -6.74
N ALA A 140 5.40 -2.78 -7.91
CA ALA A 140 4.16 -3.47 -8.25
C ALA A 140 4.38 -4.98 -8.41
N VAL A 141 5.48 -5.38 -9.06
CA VAL A 141 5.89 -6.78 -9.18
C VAL A 141 6.13 -7.39 -7.79
N TYR A 142 6.86 -6.68 -6.92
CA TYR A 142 7.08 -7.14 -5.55
C TYR A 142 5.80 -7.23 -4.74
N ASN A 143 4.93 -6.22 -4.83
CA ASN A 143 3.67 -6.22 -4.11
C ASN A 143 2.76 -7.37 -4.57
N VAL A 144 2.71 -7.70 -5.85
CA VAL A 144 1.96 -8.86 -6.36
C VAL A 144 2.53 -10.17 -5.82
N ALA A 145 3.86 -10.33 -5.82
CA ALA A 145 4.48 -11.54 -5.28
C ALA A 145 4.22 -11.69 -3.77
N ILE A 146 4.34 -10.59 -3.01
CA ILE A 146 4.14 -10.57 -1.56
C ILE A 146 2.65 -10.63 -1.19
N ALA A 147 1.75 -10.20 -2.08
CA ALA A 147 0.31 -10.26 -1.88
C ALA A 147 -0.18 -11.68 -1.60
N GLY A 148 0.45 -12.70 -2.21
CA GLY A 148 0.16 -14.10 -1.95
C GLY A 148 0.30 -14.51 -0.48
N ALA A 149 1.11 -13.79 0.32
CA ALA A 149 1.27 -14.02 1.75
C ALA A 149 0.52 -12.99 2.61
N VAL A 150 0.46 -11.72 2.20
CA VAL A 150 -0.14 -10.62 2.97
C VAL A 150 -1.67 -10.63 2.91
N LEU A 151 -2.26 -10.83 1.73
CA LEU A 151 -3.72 -10.86 1.56
C LEU A 151 -4.43 -11.99 2.33
N PRO A 152 -3.95 -13.25 2.36
CA PRO A 152 -4.61 -14.30 3.12
C PRO A 152 -4.43 -14.07 4.63
N LEU A 153 -3.31 -13.50 5.05
CA LEU A 153 -3.09 -13.12 6.45
C LEU A 153 -4.09 -12.05 6.89
N ALA A 154 -4.28 -10.99 6.08
CA ALA A 154 -5.30 -9.97 6.33
C ALA A 154 -6.72 -10.58 6.34
N THR A 155 -7.00 -11.49 5.40
CA THR A 155 -8.29 -12.22 5.35
C THR A 155 -8.53 -12.99 6.65
N LYS A 156 -7.55 -13.75 7.14
CA LYS A 156 -7.66 -14.54 8.36
C LYS A 156 -7.93 -13.69 9.60
N LEU A 157 -7.37 -12.48 9.65
CA LEU A 157 -7.48 -11.59 10.81
C LEU A 157 -8.74 -10.73 10.81
N LEU A 158 -9.24 -10.32 9.63
CA LEU A 158 -10.27 -9.28 9.51
C LEU A 158 -11.62 -9.77 8.98
N ARG A 159 -11.66 -10.86 8.22
CA ARG A 159 -12.88 -11.37 7.56
C ARG A 159 -13.95 -11.78 8.58
N GLN A 160 -15.20 -11.42 8.31
CA GLN A 160 -16.38 -11.92 9.01
C GLN A 160 -17.06 -13.07 8.23
N PRO A 161 -17.82 -13.93 8.92
CA PRO A 161 -18.67 -14.93 8.25
C PRO A 161 -19.61 -14.24 7.25
N GLY A 162 -19.53 -14.63 5.98
CA GLY A 162 -20.37 -14.08 4.90
C GLY A 162 -19.68 -13.07 3.97
N GLU A 163 -18.53 -12.51 4.34
CA GLU A 163 -17.77 -11.62 3.44
C GLU A 163 -16.91 -12.45 2.45
N PRO A 164 -16.80 -12.05 1.17
CA PRO A 164 -15.83 -12.62 0.25
C PRO A 164 -14.40 -12.34 0.74
N GLY A 165 -13.63 -13.40 0.94
CA GLY A 165 -12.20 -13.28 1.28
C GLY A 165 -11.37 -12.92 0.04
N TRP A 166 -10.08 -12.60 0.23
CA TRP A 166 -9.13 -12.51 -0.88
C TRP A 166 -8.82 -13.89 -1.52
N ALA A 167 -9.81 -14.79 -1.62
CA ALA A 167 -9.67 -16.22 -1.86
C ALA A 167 -8.55 -16.54 -2.87
N ILE A 168 -7.52 -17.20 -2.33
CA ILE A 168 -6.39 -17.82 -3.02
C ILE A 168 -6.69 -19.30 -3.09
#